data_AF-A0A7R9ADM7-F1
#
_entry.id   AF-A0A7R9ADM7-F1
#
_cell.length_a   1.000
_cell.length_b   1.000
_cell.length_c   1.000
_cell.angle_alpha   90.00
_cell.angle_beta   90.00
_cell.angle_gamma   90.00
#
_symmetry.space_group_name_H-M   'P 1'
#
loop_
_entity.id
_entity.type
_entity.pdbx_description
1 polymer ?
#
loop_
_entity_poly.entity_id
_entity_poly.type
_entity_poly.pdbx_seq_one_letter_code
_entity_poly.pdbx_strand_id
1 'polypeptide(L)'
;MPSLPTSTWGSESKSRLGGIGDALVPKDYAFAMITDQIHFIKFPNVMQDYITGQTTCGADGMGRLIMDDKGQPWHDWIWQYVAPNVGVSEGVWLGIDDSQLEGTWIWNDGTQLSASVKTMWYGGEPGGGAPDDCIILWKPYGGMWGDYTCHFKEWILCEVRFP
;
A
#
# COMPACT_ATOMS: atom_id res chain seq x y z
N MET A 1 0.82 -15.98 3.49
CA MET A 1 0.04 -14.75 3.25
C MET A 1 -0.75 -14.38 4.49
N PRO A 2 -0.95 -13.08 4.75
CA PRO A 2 -1.79 -12.59 5.83
C PRO A 2 -3.22 -13.07 5.65
N SER A 3 -3.95 -13.22 6.75
CA SER A 3 -5.39 -13.40 6.71
C SER A 3 -6.08 -12.12 6.23
N LEU A 4 -7.14 -12.25 5.42
CA LEU A 4 -7.96 -11.11 5.02
C LEU A 4 -8.57 -10.38 6.24
N PRO A 5 -8.66 -9.03 6.23
CA PRO A 5 -9.33 -8.28 7.27
C PRO A 5 -10.81 -8.67 7.41
N THR A 6 -11.33 -8.65 8.63
CA THR A 6 -12.76 -8.88 8.94
C THR A 6 -13.63 -7.62 8.80
N SER A 7 -13.10 -6.54 8.22
CA SER A 7 -13.83 -5.28 8.03
C SER A 7 -15.06 -5.45 7.13
N THR A 8 -15.97 -4.48 7.14
CA THR A 8 -17.21 -4.46 6.34
C THR A 8 -16.97 -4.73 4.86
N TRP A 9 -15.80 -4.37 4.34
CA TRP A 9 -15.39 -4.65 2.97
C TRP A 9 -15.01 -6.11 2.74
N GLY A 10 -14.45 -6.81 3.73
CA GLY A 10 -14.17 -8.25 3.65
C GLY A 10 -15.44 -9.10 3.57
N SER A 11 -16.55 -8.67 4.18
CA SER A 11 -17.85 -9.34 4.09
C SER A 11 -18.64 -8.95 2.83
N GLU A 12 -18.60 -7.69 2.39
CA GLU A 12 -19.21 -7.26 1.12
C GLU A 12 -18.48 -7.81 -0.11
N SER A 13 -17.15 -7.94 -0.06
CA SER A 13 -16.38 -8.54 -1.15
C SER A 13 -16.73 -10.02 -1.32
N LYS A 14 -16.96 -10.75 -0.22
CA LYS A 14 -17.42 -12.15 -0.24
C LYS A 14 -18.86 -12.29 -0.75
N SER A 15 -19.76 -11.35 -0.45
CA SER A 15 -21.17 -11.43 -0.88
C SER A 15 -21.36 -11.01 -2.34
N ARG A 16 -20.60 -10.03 -2.85
CA ARG A 16 -20.70 -9.54 -4.23
C ARG A 16 -19.96 -10.40 -5.25
N LEU A 17 -18.88 -11.07 -4.86
CA LEU A 17 -18.15 -12.00 -5.73
C LEU A 17 -18.69 -13.44 -5.72
N GLY A 18 -19.80 -13.68 -5.01
CA GLY A 18 -20.54 -14.93 -4.88
C GLY A 18 -19.82 -16.17 -5.42
N GLY A 19 -19.01 -16.86 -4.61
CA GLY A 19 -18.33 -18.12 -4.98
C GLY A 19 -17.34 -18.08 -6.15
N ILE A 20 -17.34 -17.02 -6.97
CA ILE A 20 -16.45 -16.81 -8.13
C ILE A 20 -15.14 -16.17 -7.67
N GLY A 21 -15.19 -15.29 -6.66
CA GLY A 21 -14.00 -14.66 -6.08
C GLY A 21 -12.97 -15.66 -5.56
N ASP A 22 -13.41 -16.73 -4.89
CA ASP A 22 -12.50 -17.76 -4.37
C ASP A 22 -11.94 -18.70 -5.45
N ALA A 23 -12.55 -18.72 -6.65
CA ALA A 23 -12.15 -19.59 -7.76
C ALA A 23 -11.22 -18.89 -8.78
N LEU A 24 -11.27 -17.54 -8.87
CA LEU A 24 -10.49 -16.76 -9.83
C LEU A 24 -9.31 -16.00 -9.21
N VAL A 25 -9.30 -15.77 -7.90
CA VAL A 25 -8.16 -15.13 -7.23
C VAL A 25 -7.11 -16.19 -6.93
N PRO A 26 -5.88 -16.08 -7.47
CA PRO A 26 -4.84 -17.04 -7.12
C PRO A 26 -4.62 -16.99 -5.61
N LYS A 27 -4.35 -18.15 -5.00
CA LYS A 27 -4.13 -18.27 -3.55
C LYS A 27 -3.08 -17.28 -3.01
N ASP A 28 -2.18 -16.89 -3.92
CA ASP A 28 -1.23 -15.76 -4.01
C ASP A 28 -1.65 -14.36 -3.53
N TYR A 29 -2.95 -14.08 -3.52
CA TYR A 29 -3.47 -12.71 -3.50
C TYR A 29 -4.60 -12.54 -2.50
N ALA A 30 -4.60 -11.39 -1.84
CA ALA A 30 -5.77 -10.81 -1.21
C ALA A 30 -6.55 -9.96 -2.22
N PHE A 31 -7.80 -9.65 -1.90
CA PHE A 31 -8.58 -8.69 -2.67
C PHE A 31 -9.44 -7.80 -1.76
N ALA A 32 -9.70 -6.59 -2.23
CA ALA A 32 -10.65 -5.65 -1.64
C ALA A 32 -11.52 -5.05 -2.73
N MET A 33 -12.82 -4.90 -2.47
CA MET A 33 -13.70 -4.13 -3.33
C MET A 33 -13.82 -2.70 -2.83
N ILE A 34 -13.58 -1.70 -3.67
CA ILE A 34 -13.78 -0.28 -3.39
C ILE A 34 -14.57 0.32 -4.54
N THR A 35 -15.71 0.95 -4.24
CA THR A 35 -16.54 1.65 -5.25
C THR A 35 -16.76 0.82 -6.53
N ASP A 36 -17.13 -0.46 -6.36
CA ASP A 36 -17.36 -1.43 -7.44
C ASP A 36 -16.13 -1.82 -8.28
N GLN A 37 -14.92 -1.48 -7.85
CA GLN A 37 -13.66 -1.97 -8.41
C GLN A 37 -13.00 -2.98 -7.47
N ILE A 38 -12.42 -4.04 -8.03
CA ILE A 38 -11.65 -5.03 -7.27
C ILE A 38 -10.17 -4.66 -7.37
N HIS A 39 -9.52 -4.59 -6.22
CA HIS A 39 -8.07 -4.39 -6.09
C HIS A 39 -7.46 -5.70 -5.61
N PHE A 40 -6.49 -6.23 -6.37
CA PHE A 40 -5.75 -7.43 -5.98
C PHE A 40 -4.44 -7.04 -5.33
N ILE A 41 -4.18 -7.62 -4.17
CA ILE A 41 -3.07 -7.27 -3.32
C ILE A 41 -2.19 -8.49 -3.11
N LYS A 42 -0.93 -8.37 -3.51
CA LYS A 42 0.10 -9.38 -3.26
C LYS A 42 0.99 -8.90 -2.13
N PHE A 43 1.18 -9.73 -1.11
CA PHE A 43 2.24 -9.55 -0.13
C PHE A 43 3.37 -10.54 -0.41
N PRO A 44 4.46 -10.13 -1.11
CA PRO A 44 5.53 -11.04 -1.49
C PRO A 44 6.34 -11.56 -0.29
N ASN A 45 6.12 -11.01 0.91
CA ASN A 45 6.82 -11.36 2.13
C ASN A 45 8.35 -11.20 1.99
N VAL A 46 8.76 -10.03 1.48
CA VAL A 46 10.15 -9.60 1.33
C VAL A 46 10.29 -8.13 1.70
N MET A 47 11.44 -7.78 2.28
CA MET A 47 11.82 -6.39 2.53
C MET A 47 12.84 -5.94 1.46
N GLN A 48 12.58 -4.79 0.85
CA GLN A 48 13.38 -4.22 -0.24
C GLN A 48 13.48 -2.70 -0.08
N ASP A 49 14.48 -2.10 -0.70
CA ASP A 49 14.46 -0.65 -0.92
C ASP A 49 13.32 -0.26 -1.87
N TYR A 50 12.97 1.01 -1.85
CA TYR A 50 11.81 1.53 -2.56
C TYR A 50 11.85 1.22 -4.08
N ILE A 51 12.98 1.51 -4.73
CA ILE A 51 13.16 1.35 -6.18
C ILE A 51 13.09 -0.13 -6.58
N THR A 52 13.70 -1.01 -5.79
CA THR A 52 13.62 -2.46 -6.00
C THR A 52 12.18 -2.96 -5.78
N GLY A 53 11.47 -2.39 -4.80
CA GLY A 53 10.05 -2.66 -4.55
C GLY A 53 9.16 -2.26 -5.72
N GLN A 54 9.35 -1.07 -6.28
CA GLN A 54 8.67 -0.61 -7.50
C GLN A 54 8.90 -1.57 -8.65
N THR A 55 10.15 -1.96 -8.88
CA THR A 55 10.52 -2.91 -9.94
C THR A 55 9.86 -4.28 -9.71
N THR A 56 9.86 -4.77 -8.47
CA THR A 56 9.25 -6.06 -8.12
C THR A 56 7.74 -6.06 -8.32
N CYS A 57 7.04 -5.01 -7.88
CA CYS A 57 5.59 -4.92 -8.04
C CYS A 57 5.18 -4.56 -9.48
N GLY A 58 6.04 -3.88 -10.24
CA GLY A 58 5.85 -3.56 -11.65
C GLY A 58 6.28 -4.65 -12.63
N ALA A 59 6.91 -5.73 -12.13
CA ALA A 59 7.35 -6.85 -12.96
C ALA A 59 6.19 -7.41 -13.80
N ASP A 60 6.53 -7.79 -15.05
CA ASP A 60 5.59 -8.31 -16.04
C ASP A 60 4.44 -7.35 -16.41
N GLY A 61 4.54 -6.06 -16.03
CA GLY A 61 3.51 -5.04 -16.26
C GLY A 61 2.24 -5.24 -15.44
N MET A 62 2.29 -6.09 -14.41
CA MET A 62 1.10 -6.56 -13.72
C MET A 62 0.68 -5.67 -12.55
N GLY A 63 1.50 -4.70 -12.10
CA GLY A 63 1.15 -3.92 -10.92
C GLY A 63 2.06 -2.74 -10.61
N ARG A 64 2.04 -2.36 -9.33
CA ARG A 64 2.80 -1.25 -8.72
C ARG A 64 2.85 -1.45 -7.20
N LEU A 65 3.70 -0.71 -6.52
CA LEU A 65 3.59 -0.59 -5.05
C LEU A 65 2.19 -0.08 -4.68
N ILE A 66 1.68 -0.53 -3.53
CA ILE A 66 0.37 -0.15 -3.04
C ILE A 66 0.25 1.38 -2.94
N MET A 67 -0.81 1.94 -3.50
CA MET A 67 -1.15 3.35 -3.34
C MET A 67 -2.25 3.47 -2.30
N ASP A 68 -2.05 4.27 -1.25
CA ASP A 68 -3.05 4.52 -0.21
C ASP A 68 -3.89 5.77 -0.53
N ASP A 69 -4.49 5.78 -1.73
CA ASP A 69 -5.09 6.94 -2.38
C ASP A 69 -6.63 6.96 -2.35
N LYS A 70 -7.26 5.92 -1.78
CA LYS A 70 -8.72 5.68 -1.83
C LYS A 70 -9.46 6.06 -0.53
N GLY A 71 -8.81 6.83 0.34
CA GLY A 71 -9.39 7.35 1.59
C GLY A 71 -9.36 6.39 2.77
N GLN A 72 -9.92 6.81 3.92
CA GLN A 72 -9.81 6.10 5.20
C GLN A 72 -10.19 4.62 5.16
N PRO A 73 -11.28 4.20 4.49
CA PRO A 73 -11.63 2.78 4.48
C PRO A 73 -10.58 1.90 3.80
N TRP A 74 -9.83 2.45 2.83
CA TRP A 74 -8.75 1.76 2.16
C TRP A 74 -7.49 1.70 3.01
N HIS A 75 -7.12 2.81 3.63
CA HIS A 75 -6.04 2.88 4.62
C HIS A 75 -6.23 1.84 5.73
N ASP A 76 -7.42 1.81 6.32
CA ASP A 76 -7.78 0.87 7.38
C ASP A 76 -7.67 -0.58 6.89
N TRP A 77 -8.07 -0.86 5.65
CA TRP A 77 -7.98 -2.20 5.07
C TRP A 77 -6.51 -2.61 4.83
N ILE A 78 -5.69 -1.74 4.23
CA ILE A 78 -4.25 -1.98 4.00
C ILE A 78 -3.59 -2.29 5.34
N TRP A 79 -3.83 -1.43 6.33
CA TRP A 79 -3.21 -1.57 7.63
C TRP A 79 -3.64 -2.86 8.33
N GLN A 80 -4.93 -3.17 8.38
CA GLN A 80 -5.42 -4.42 8.98
C GLN A 80 -4.86 -5.68 8.28
N TYR A 81 -4.63 -5.61 6.96
CA TYR A 81 -4.08 -6.73 6.20
C TYR A 81 -2.60 -6.97 6.51
N VAL A 82 -1.78 -5.91 6.49
CA VAL A 82 -0.32 -6.05 6.58
C VAL A 82 0.20 -6.06 8.01
N ALA A 83 -0.41 -5.28 8.92
CA ALA A 83 0.08 -5.04 10.27
C ALA A 83 0.38 -6.30 11.10
N PRO A 84 -0.38 -7.41 11.03
CA PRO A 84 -0.06 -8.62 11.79
C PRO A 84 1.26 -9.30 11.40
N ASN A 85 1.84 -8.95 10.24
CA ASN A 85 3.03 -9.58 9.67
C ASN A 85 4.24 -8.64 9.63
N VAL A 86 4.09 -7.41 10.14
CA VAL A 86 5.15 -6.39 10.18
C VAL A 86 5.63 -6.24 11.62
N GLY A 87 6.95 -6.33 11.82
CA GLY A 87 7.62 -6.18 13.10
C GLY A 87 7.44 -4.79 13.71
N VAL A 88 7.65 -4.69 15.03
CA VAL A 88 7.32 -3.48 15.81
C VAL A 88 8.06 -2.21 15.39
N SER A 89 9.20 -2.34 14.73
CA SER A 89 10.04 -1.24 14.23
C SER A 89 10.07 -1.12 12.70
N GLU A 90 9.27 -1.92 11.99
CA GLU A 90 9.30 -2.04 10.53
C GLU A 90 8.16 -1.24 9.89
N GLY A 91 8.31 -0.95 8.60
CA GLY A 91 7.35 -0.22 7.78
C GLY A 91 6.97 -0.95 6.51
N VAL A 92 6.05 -0.36 5.76
CA VAL A 92 5.60 -0.84 4.45
C VAL A 92 5.69 0.32 3.47
N TRP A 93 6.39 0.14 2.35
CA TRP A 93 6.46 1.16 1.31
C TRP A 93 5.09 1.42 0.68
N LEU A 94 4.77 2.69 0.51
CA LEU A 94 3.69 3.16 -0.36
C LEU A 94 4.25 3.57 -1.72
N GLY A 95 3.49 3.39 -2.79
CA GLY A 95 3.90 3.75 -4.15
C GLY A 95 3.81 5.24 -4.44
N ILE A 96 4.50 6.07 -3.64
CA ILE A 96 4.56 7.53 -3.75
C ILE A 96 5.93 8.04 -3.34
N ASP A 97 6.41 9.05 -4.05
CA ASP A 97 7.68 9.71 -3.81
C ASP A 97 7.61 11.17 -4.27
N ASP A 98 8.51 12.02 -3.78
CA ASP A 98 8.70 13.39 -4.25
C ASP A 98 10.12 13.64 -4.77
N SER A 99 10.81 12.55 -5.16
CA SER A 99 12.20 12.55 -5.64
C SER A 99 12.48 13.47 -6.84
N GLN A 100 11.45 13.84 -7.59
CA GLN A 100 11.56 14.79 -8.71
C GLN A 100 11.53 16.26 -8.27
N LEU A 101 10.76 16.57 -7.23
CA LEU A 101 10.56 17.91 -6.72
C LEU A 101 10.06 17.85 -5.27
N GLU A 102 10.95 18.15 -4.33
CA GLU A 102 10.68 18.25 -2.89
C GLU A 102 9.34 18.95 -2.58
N GLY A 103 8.54 18.30 -1.73
CA GLY A 103 7.20 18.74 -1.34
C GLY A 103 6.11 18.48 -2.39
N THR A 104 6.46 17.91 -3.54
CA THR A 104 5.54 17.53 -4.63
C THR A 104 5.46 16.02 -4.76
N TRP A 105 4.62 15.42 -3.93
CA TRP A 105 4.41 13.97 -3.89
C TRP A 105 3.63 13.46 -5.11
N ILE A 106 4.23 12.51 -5.82
CA ILE A 106 3.71 11.87 -7.03
C ILE A 106 3.54 10.38 -6.77
N TRP A 107 2.33 9.87 -6.99
CA TRP A 107 2.06 8.44 -6.97
C TRP A 107 2.73 7.74 -8.16
N ASN A 108 2.99 6.44 -8.04
CA ASN A 108 3.66 5.66 -9.08
C ASN A 108 2.85 5.51 -10.39
N ASP A 109 1.60 5.98 -10.44
CA ASP A 109 0.83 6.14 -11.69
C ASP A 109 0.90 7.53 -12.31
N GLY A 110 1.69 8.43 -11.73
CA GLY A 110 1.89 9.80 -12.18
C GLY A 110 0.84 10.79 -11.66
N THR A 111 -0.14 10.35 -10.87
CA THR A 111 -1.09 11.28 -10.24
C THR A 111 -0.44 11.98 -9.04
N GLN A 112 -0.70 13.27 -8.88
CA GLN A 112 -0.18 14.03 -7.75
C GLN A 112 -1.04 13.80 -6.49
N LEU A 113 -0.40 13.81 -5.32
CA LEU A 113 -1.10 13.72 -4.04
C LEU A 113 -2.13 14.85 -3.90
N SER A 114 -3.39 14.45 -3.75
CA SER A 114 -4.50 15.37 -3.48
C SER A 114 -4.45 15.89 -2.04
N ALA A 115 -4.84 17.15 -1.84
CA ALA A 115 -5.02 17.73 -0.51
C ALA A 115 -6.06 16.98 0.35
N SER A 116 -6.94 16.16 -0.24
CA SER A 116 -7.91 15.34 0.49
C SER A 116 -7.30 14.14 1.22
N VAL A 117 -6.07 13.73 0.87
CA VAL A 117 -5.37 12.58 1.48
C VAL A 117 -4.55 13.02 2.71
N LYS A 118 -4.55 14.31 3.04
CA LYS A 118 -3.81 14.91 4.16
C LYS A 118 -4.13 14.33 5.55
N THR A 119 -5.11 13.44 5.68
CA THR A 119 -5.49 12.83 6.97
C THR A 119 -4.63 11.64 7.39
N MET A 120 -3.78 11.07 6.51
CA MET A 120 -3.04 9.84 6.82
C MET A 120 -1.63 10.06 7.38
N TRP A 121 -1.11 11.28 7.32
CA TRP A 121 0.19 11.65 7.88
C TRP A 121 0.22 11.50 9.40
N TYR A 122 1.30 10.91 9.91
CA TYR A 122 1.61 11.00 11.33
C TYR A 122 1.78 12.48 11.74
N GLY A 123 1.45 12.80 12.98
CA GLY A 123 1.50 14.17 13.46
C GLY A 123 2.91 14.77 13.35
N GLY A 124 3.07 15.76 12.48
CA GLY A 124 4.36 16.40 12.21
C GLY A 124 4.98 16.03 10.86
N GLU A 125 4.39 15.09 10.12
CA GLU A 125 4.87 14.64 8.81
C GLU A 125 4.14 15.32 7.63
N PRO A 126 4.78 15.42 6.45
CA PRO A 126 6.20 15.11 6.20
C PRO A 126 7.13 16.15 6.85
N GLY A 127 8.22 15.69 7.49
CA GLY A 127 9.14 16.52 8.26
C GLY A 127 10.60 16.48 7.81
N GLY A 128 10.97 15.54 6.94
CA GLY A 128 12.35 15.16 6.61
C GLY A 128 13.03 15.99 5.53
N GLY A 129 12.32 16.39 4.47
CA GLY A 129 12.96 16.93 3.26
C GLY A 129 13.99 15.97 2.64
N ALA A 130 14.71 16.39 1.60
CA ALA A 130 15.80 15.57 1.04
C ALA A 130 16.82 15.17 2.14
N PRO A 131 17.02 13.86 2.43
CA PRO A 131 16.97 12.70 1.54
C PRO A 131 15.75 11.75 1.68
N ASP A 132 14.69 12.16 2.37
CA ASP A 132 13.54 11.32 2.71
C ASP A 132 12.42 11.40 1.67
N ASP A 133 12.72 10.98 0.43
CA ASP A 133 11.82 11.20 -0.71
C ASP A 133 10.70 10.15 -0.86
N CYS A 134 10.53 9.22 0.10
CA CYS A 134 9.61 8.07 -0.01
C CYS A 134 8.70 7.95 1.20
N ILE A 135 7.49 7.39 1.03
CA ILE A 135 6.53 7.24 2.15
C ILE A 135 6.42 5.79 2.62
N ILE A 136 6.43 5.58 3.94
CA ILE A 136 6.09 4.32 4.59
C ILE A 136 4.80 4.40 5.42
N LEU A 137 4.07 3.30 5.50
CA LEU A 137 3.19 3.02 6.64
C LEU A 137 4.04 2.45 7.76
N TRP A 138 4.22 3.19 8.85
CA TRP A 138 5.16 2.78 9.90
C TRP A 138 4.48 2.16 11.12
N LYS A 139 4.95 0.99 11.55
CA LYS A 139 4.38 0.29 12.71
C LYS A 139 4.44 1.08 14.03
N PRO A 140 5.56 1.76 14.36
CA PRO A 140 5.62 2.70 15.48
C PRO A 140 4.60 3.84 15.40
N TYR A 141 4.22 4.27 14.19
CA TYR A 141 3.23 5.33 13.97
C TYR A 141 1.79 4.79 13.89
N GLY A 142 1.58 3.51 14.25
CA GLY A 142 0.26 2.89 14.21
C GLY A 142 -0.28 2.68 12.79
N GLY A 143 0.60 2.64 11.79
CA GLY A 143 0.23 2.52 10.38
C GLY A 143 0.02 3.86 9.67
N MET A 144 0.23 4.98 10.34
CA MET A 144 0.20 6.30 9.70
C MET A 144 1.42 6.51 8.79
N TRP A 145 1.30 7.46 7.87
CA TRP A 145 2.35 7.77 6.91
C TRP A 145 3.49 8.55 7.56
N GLY A 146 4.71 8.24 7.20
CA GLY A 146 5.89 9.05 7.43
C GLY A 146 6.76 9.07 6.19
N ASP A 147 7.45 10.19 5.94
CA ASP A 147 8.53 10.23 4.97
C ASP A 147 9.74 9.45 5.50
N TYR A 148 10.51 8.86 4.59
CA TYR A 148 11.57 7.93 4.94
C TYR A 148 12.59 7.81 3.81
N THR A 149 13.85 7.58 4.18
CA THR A 149 14.91 7.43 3.19
C THR A 149 14.68 6.18 2.33
N CYS A 150 14.50 6.36 1.03
CA CYS A 150 14.13 5.33 0.05
C CYS A 150 15.06 4.10 0.00
N HIS A 151 16.29 4.20 0.53
CA HIS A 151 17.31 3.15 0.49
C HIS A 151 17.21 2.12 1.62
N PHE A 152 16.40 2.37 2.66
CA PHE A 152 16.16 1.38 3.69
C PHE A 152 15.35 0.21 3.15
N LYS A 153 15.53 -0.97 3.75
CA LYS A 153 14.72 -2.13 3.38
C LYS A 153 13.48 -2.15 4.23
N GLU A 154 12.32 -2.06 3.60
CA GLU A 154 11.02 -2.17 4.25
C GLU A 154 10.13 -3.13 3.47
N TRP A 155 9.04 -3.58 4.09
CA TRP A 155 8.13 -4.51 3.43
C TRP A 155 7.48 -3.87 2.21
N ILE A 156 7.28 -4.66 1.16
CA ILE A 156 6.55 -4.22 -0.02
C ILE A 156 5.17 -4.86 -0.07
N LEU A 157 4.21 -4.08 -0.55
CA LEU A 157 2.87 -4.55 -0.86
C LEU A 157 2.55 -4.13 -2.29
N CYS A 158 2.12 -5.07 -3.12
CA CYS A 158 1.85 -4.79 -4.53
C CYS A 158 0.35 -4.73 -4.79
N GLU A 159 -0.11 -3.66 -5.44
CA GLU A 159 -1.42 -3.60 -6.09
C GLU A 159 -1.25 -4.09 -7.54
N VAL A 160 -1.95 -5.16 -7.91
CA VAL A 160 -1.88 -5.72 -9.25
C VAL A 160 -3.18 -5.53 -10.01
N ARG A 161 -3.06 -5.30 -11.32
CA ARG A 161 -4.15 -5.46 -12.28
C ARG A 161 -4.37 -6.96 -12.46
N PHE A 162 -5.63 -7.37 -12.59
CA PHE A 162 -6.09 -8.77 -12.64
C PHE A 162 -5.10 -9.67 -13.45
N PRO A 163 -4.63 -10.81 -12.90
CA PRO A 163 -3.75 -11.74 -13.63
C PRO A 163 -4.46 -12.53 -14.75
#